data_AF-A0A0M2VC36-F1
#
_entry.id   AF-A0A0M2VC36-F1
#
_cell.length_a   1.000
_cell.length_b   1.000
_cell.length_c   1.000
_cell.angle_alpha   90.00
_cell.angle_beta   90.00
_cell.angle_gamma   90.00
#
_symmetry.space_group_name_H-M   'P 1'
#
loop_
_entity.id
_entity.type
_entity.pdbx_description
1 polymer ?
#
loop_
_entity_poly.entity_id
_entity_poly.type
_entity_poly.pdbx_seq_one_letter_code
_entity_poly.pdbx_strand_id
1 'polypeptide(L)' 'MTESELVAENDSVWLSSKKAKKELKVSDCHLMHLRLAGKLQFRKEGNRFYYLIPAVNTTDENLLR' A
#
# COMPACT_ATOMS: atom_id res chain seq x y z
N MET A 1 -24.29 -1.46 25.41
CA MET A 1 -24.62 -1.90 24.04
C MET A 1 -23.40 -1.60 23.20
N THR A 2 -22.59 -2.63 22.99
CA THR A 2 -21.25 -2.62 22.43
C THR A 2 -21.33 -2.70 20.91
N GLU A 3 -20.88 -1.67 20.21
CA GLU A 3 -20.60 -1.78 18.78
C GLU A 3 -19.25 -1.16 18.47
N SER A 4 -18.33 -2.03 18.06
CA SER A 4 -17.12 -1.79 17.27
C SER A 4 -15.85 -1.35 18.01
N GLU A 5 -15.33 -2.27 18.83
CA GLU A 5 -13.92 -2.66 18.66
C GLU A 5 -13.79 -3.35 17.30
N LEU A 6 -13.00 -2.79 16.38
CA LEU A 6 -12.34 -3.54 15.29
C LEU A 6 -11.20 -2.66 14.73
N VAL A 7 -10.04 -2.80 15.39
CA VAL A 7 -8.66 -2.81 14.86
C VAL A 7 -8.24 -1.82 13.76
N ALA A 8 -7.36 -0.90 14.13
CA ALA A 8 -6.36 -0.34 13.21
C ALA A 8 -5.00 -0.13 13.89
N GLU A 9 -4.54 -1.09 14.72
CA GLU A 9 -3.12 -1.19 15.08
C GLU A 9 -2.37 -1.92 13.96
N ASN A 10 -2.26 -1.26 12.81
CA ASN A 10 -1.30 -1.53 11.74
C ASN A 10 -1.23 -0.23 10.93
N ASP A 11 -0.33 0.69 11.33
CA ASP A 11 -0.15 2.02 10.72
C ASP A 11 -0.17 1.93 9.18
N SER A 12 -1.31 2.19 8.57
CA SER A 12 -1.44 2.14 7.12
C SER A 12 -1.32 3.56 6.59
N VAL A 13 -0.31 3.80 5.76
CA VAL A 13 0.05 5.14 5.30
C VAL A 13 -0.39 5.35 3.86
N TRP A 14 -1.03 6.48 3.60
CA TRP A 14 -1.34 6.91 2.25
C TRP A 14 -0.09 7.44 1.55
N LEU A 15 0.36 6.74 0.52
CA LEU A 15 1.56 7.07 -0.24
C LEU A 15 1.23 7.37 -1.70
N SER A 16 1.92 8.34 -2.29
CA SER A 16 1.79 8.63 -3.72
C SER A 16 2.36 7.49 -4.56
N SER A 17 1.99 7.40 -5.84
CA SER A 17 2.50 6.35 -6.76
C SER A 17 4.03 6.16 -6.68
N LYS A 18 4.79 7.25 -6.56
CA LYS A 18 6.26 7.17 -6.48
C LYS A 18 6.73 6.49 -5.20
N LYS A 19 6.14 6.84 -4.05
CA LYS A 19 6.49 6.26 -2.74
C LYS A 19 5.95 4.84 -2.60
N ALA A 20 4.69 4.62 -2.99
CA ALA A 20 4.04 3.31 -2.97
C ALA A 20 4.84 2.25 -3.74
N LYS A 21 5.37 2.59 -4.93
CA LYS A 21 6.26 1.69 -5.69
C LYS A 21 7.53 1.33 -4.93
N LYS A 22 8.10 2.28 -4.19
CA LYS A 22 9.32 2.08 -3.41
C LYS A 22 9.06 1.16 -2.22
N GLU A 23 7.97 1.40 -1.48
CA GLU A 23 7.61 0.58 -0.31
C GLU A 23 7.16 -0.83 -0.72
N LEU A 24 6.32 -0.95 -1.74
CA LEU A 24 5.87 -2.24 -2.27
C LEU A 24 6.94 -2.96 -3.11
N LYS A 25 8.05 -2.29 -3.45
CA LYS A 25 9.10 -2.77 -4.36
C LYS A 25 8.52 -3.31 -5.70
N VAL A 26 7.48 -2.65 -6.22
CA VAL A 26 6.78 -3.02 -7.47
C VAL A 26 7.09 -2.08 -8.62
N SER A 27 7.02 -2.59 -9.85
CA SER A 27 7.09 -1.76 -11.07
C SER A 27 5.77 -1.04 -11.35
N ASP A 28 5.80 -0.02 -12.22
CA ASP A 28 4.60 0.73 -12.64
C ASP A 28 3.50 -0.15 -13.22
N CYS A 29 3.87 -1.13 -14.04
CA CYS A 29 2.93 -2.10 -14.62
C CYS A 29 2.28 -2.97 -13.54
N HIS A 30 3.08 -3.45 -12.58
CA HIS A 30 2.59 -4.29 -11.49
C HIS A 30 1.68 -3.50 -10.54
N LEU A 31 2.01 -2.23 -10.24
CA LEU A 31 1.14 -1.34 -9.47
C LEU A 31 -0.22 -1.15 -10.16
N MET A 32 -0.23 -0.97 -11.49
CA MET A 32 -1.47 -0.87 -12.26
C MET A 32 -2.29 -2.17 -12.18
N HIS A 33 -1.66 -3.34 -12.30
CA HIS A 33 -2.35 -4.61 -12.13
C HIS A 33 -2.96 -4.77 -10.74
N LEU A 34 -2.24 -4.39 -9.67
CA LEU A 34 -2.78 -4.43 -8.31
C LEU A 34 -3.99 -3.50 -8.14
N ARG A 35 -3.95 -2.32 -8.76
CA ARG A 35 -5.07 -1.37 -8.80
C ARG A 35 -6.27 -1.96 -9.54
N LEU A 36 -6.05 -2.55 -10.72
CA LEU A 36 -7.11 -3.13 -11.55
C LEU A 36 -7.69 -4.41 -10.95
N ALA A 37 -6.87 -5.22 -10.28
CA ALA A 37 -7.28 -6.44 -9.62
C ALA A 37 -8.03 -6.19 -8.29
N GLY A 38 -8.16 -4.93 -7.85
CA GLY A 38 -8.78 -4.59 -6.56
C GLY A 38 -7.98 -5.06 -5.33
N LYS A 39 -6.71 -5.43 -5.52
CA LYS A 39 -5.83 -5.92 -4.45
C LYS A 39 -5.16 -4.80 -3.65
N LEU A 40 -5.25 -3.56 -4.14
CA LEU A 40 -4.62 -2.41 -3.52
C LEU A 40 -5.65 -1.28 -3.38
N GLN A 41 -5.85 -0.82 -2.15
CA GLN A 41 -6.70 0.33 -1.90
C GLN A 41 -6.02 1.58 -2.42
N PHE A 42 -6.76 2.34 -3.23
CA PHE A 42 -6.29 3.60 -3.78
C PHE A 42 -7.36 4.68 -3.63
N ARG A 43 -6.90 5.92 -3.49
CA ARG A 43 -7.76 7.11 -3.53
C ARG A 43 -7.19 8.10 -4.54
N LYS A 44 -8.07 8.81 -5.21
CA LYS A 44 -7.70 9.89 -6.14
C LYS A 44 -7.99 11.22 -5.47
N GLU A 45 -6.99 12.08 -5.38
CA GLU A 45 -7.08 13.41 -4.79
C GLU A 45 -6.62 14.41 -5.86
N GLY A 46 -7.58 15.05 -6.52
CA GLY A 46 -7.36 15.88 -7.70
C GLY A 46 -6.76 15.08 -8.86
N ASN A 47 -5.57 15.48 -9.33
CA ASN A 47 -4.82 14.78 -10.39
C ASN A 47 -3.84 13.72 -9.85
N ARG A 48 -3.82 13.45 -8.54
CA ARG A 48 -2.85 12.54 -7.92
C ARG A 48 -3.55 11.29 -7.41
N PHE A 49 -2.87 10.16 -7.55
CA PHE A 49 -3.28 8.89 -6.96
C PHE A 49 -2.44 8.60 -5.72
N TYR A 50 -3.12 8.16 -4.68
CA TYR A 50 -2.55 7.70 -3.42
C TYR A 50 -2.98 6.27 -3.17
N TYR A 51 -2.11 5.49 -2.55
CA TYR A 51 -2.29 4.08 -2.28
C TYR A 51 -2.12 3.87 -0.78
N LEU A 52 -3.01 3.07 -0.19
CA LEU A 52 -2.89 2.69 1.21
C LEU A 52 -1.89 1.56 1.30
N ILE A 53 -0.74 1.83 1.90
CA ILE A 53 0.30 0.83 2.12
C ILE A 53 0.30 0.52 3.62
N PRO A 54 0.09 -0.75 4.02
CA PRO A 54 0.28 -1.13 5.41
C PRO A 54 1.77 -0.96 5.77
N ALA A 55 2.12 -0.29 6.87
CA ALA A 55 3.49 -0.12 7.34
C ALA A 55 4.07 -1.41 7.95
N VAL A 56 3.75 -2.56 7.35
CA VAL A 56 4.43 -3.81 7.65
C VAL A 56 5.83 -3.69 7.06
N ASN A 57 6.82 -3.53 7.94
CA ASN A 57 8.25 -3.43 7.60
C ASN A 57 8.67 -4.58 6.67
N THR A 58 8.71 -4.32 5.36
CA THR A 58 9.29 -5.25 4.38
C THR A 58 10.80 -5.08 4.33
N THR A 59 11.45 -5.33 5.47
CA THR A 59 12.86 -5.71 5.49
C THR A 59 12.93 -7.19 5.11
N ASP A 60 12.75 -7.49 3.82
CA ASP A 60 13.31 -8.72 3.29
C ASP A 60 14.83 -8.52 3.23
N GLU A 61 15.48 -8.90 4.33
CA GLU A 61 16.84 -9.39 4.28
C GLU A 61 16.85 -10.66 3.41
N ASN A 62 17.84 -10.75 2.50
CA ASN A 62 18.43 -11.99 2.00
C ASN A 62 17.83 -12.66 0.73
N LEU A 63 18.39 -12.30 -0.44
CA LEU A 63 18.76 -13.20 -1.56
C LEU A 63 19.50 -12.30 -2.60
N LEU A 64 20.83 -12.26 -2.74
CA LEU A 64 21.80 -13.35 -2.94
C LEU A 64 23.15 -12.99 -2.29
N ARG A 65 23.63 -13.88 -1.42
CA ARG A 65 25.06 -14.24 -1.35
C ARG A 65 25.41 -15.13 -2.54
#